data_AF-A0A149RZD6-F1
#
_entry.id   AF-A0A149RZD6-F1
#
_cell.length_a   1.000
_cell.length_b   1.000
_cell.length_c   1.000
_cell.angle_alpha   90.00
_cell.angle_beta   90.00
_cell.angle_gamma   90.00
#
_symmetry.space_group_name_H-M   'P 1'
#
loop_
_entity.id
_entity.type
_entity.pdbx_description
1 polymer ?
#
loop_
_entity_poly.entity_id
_entity_poly.type
_entity_poly.pdbx_seq_one_letter_code
_entity_poly.pdbx_strand_id
1 'polypeptide(L)'
;AAFEVEHSTTIYSGIVRMLDLARGSEAQALEGLLLVAPDKREADVREQLWRPAFSRIADLKVRYLPYGRLRRIVRPLSALGRV
;
A
#
# COMPACT_ATOMS: atom_id res chain seq x y z
N ALA A 1 -2.47 8.23 3.34
CA ALA A 1 -1.71 8.15 2.07
C ALA A 1 -1.82 6.74 1.48
N ALA A 2 -1.70 6.58 0.16
CA ALA A 2 -1.70 5.26 -0.50
C ALA A 2 -0.45 5.08 -1.35
N PHE A 3 0.15 3.89 -1.32
CA PHE A 3 1.37 3.56 -2.05
C PHE A 3 1.12 2.36 -2.98
N GLU A 4 1.49 2.53 -4.24
CA GLU A 4 1.44 1.46 -5.22
C GLU A 4 2.73 0.64 -5.15
N VAL A 5 2.56 -0.67 -4.97
CA VAL A 5 3.62 -1.64 -5.22
C VAL A 5 3.53 -1.98 -6.69
N GLU A 6 4.43 -1.39 -7.46
CA GLU A 6 4.48 -1.47 -8.92
C GLU A 6 4.36 -2.92 -9.42
N HIS A 7 3.76 -3.09 -10.60
CA HIS A 7 3.55 -4.40 -11.23
C HIS A 7 4.85 -5.17 -11.56
N SER A 8 5.99 -4.47 -11.60
CA SER A 8 7.31 -4.92 -12.07
C SER A 8 8.36 -5.02 -10.95
N THR A 9 8.18 -4.36 -9.81
CA THR A 9 9.09 -4.48 -8.65
C THR A 9 8.59 -5.56 -7.69
N THR A 10 9.50 -6.24 -7.00
CA THR A 10 9.12 -7.30 -6.06
C THR A 10 8.35 -6.68 -4.87
N ILE A 11 7.33 -7.38 -4.36
CA ILE A 11 6.51 -6.93 -3.21
C ILE A 11 7.39 -6.49 -2.03
N TYR A 12 8.45 -7.26 -1.76
CA TYR A 12 9.43 -6.97 -0.73
C TYR A 12 10.04 -5.57 -0.88
N SER A 13 10.53 -5.23 -2.08
CA SER A 13 11.16 -3.93 -2.33
C SER A 13 10.14 -2.78 -2.29
N GLY A 14 8.88 -3.02 -2.65
CA GLY A 14 7.80 -2.05 -2.50
C GLY A 14 7.50 -1.73 -1.04
N ILE A 15 7.48 -2.76 -0.18
CA ILE A 15 7.33 -2.60 1.28
C ILE A 15 8.48 -1.77 1.83
N VAL A 16 9.74 -2.09 1.50
CA VAL A 16 10.91 -1.34 2.02
C VAL A 16 10.87 0.14 1.62
N ARG A 17 10.56 0.46 0.36
CA ARG A 17 10.43 1.86 -0.08
C ARG A 17 9.35 2.62 0.67
N MET A 18 8.19 2.00 0.89
CA MET A 18 7.11 2.60 1.68
C MET A 18 7.59 2.94 3.11
N LEU A 19 8.41 2.08 3.70
CA LEU A 19 8.97 2.33 5.04
C LEU A 19 9.97 3.46 5.06
N ASP A 20 10.90 3.49 4.12
CA ASP A 20 11.90 4.55 4.05
C ASP A 20 11.22 5.92 3.95
N LEU A 21 10.15 6.00 3.15
CA LEU A 21 9.32 7.21 3.04
C LEU A 21 8.55 7.53 4.34
N ALA A 22 7.98 6.52 5.00
CA ALA A 22 7.30 6.68 6.28
C ALA A 22 8.25 7.10 7.43
N ARG A 23 9.58 7.00 7.24
CA ARG A 23 10.58 7.43 8.23
C ARG A 23 11.16 8.82 7.96
N GLY A 24 11.04 9.33 6.72
CA GLY A 24 11.77 10.51 6.25
C GLY A 24 11.08 11.88 6.36
N SER A 25 9.84 11.96 6.86
CA SER A 25 9.10 13.24 6.97
C SER A 25 8.30 13.28 8.28
N GLU A 26 7.46 14.31 8.49
CA GLU A 26 6.44 14.45 9.55
C GLU A 26 5.37 13.32 9.53
N ALA A 27 5.80 12.10 9.27
CA ALA A 27 5.06 10.87 9.04
C ALA A 27 4.45 10.28 10.32
N GLN A 28 4.62 10.95 11.47
CA GLN A 28 3.77 10.73 12.65
C GLN A 28 2.28 10.99 12.32
N ALA A 29 1.98 11.68 11.21
CA ALA A 29 0.63 11.87 10.68
C ALA A 29 0.16 10.81 9.67
N LEU A 30 0.97 9.81 9.30
CA LEU A 30 0.57 8.76 8.34
C LEU A 30 -0.19 7.62 9.03
N GLU A 31 -1.27 7.92 9.73
CA GLU A 31 -2.24 6.89 10.08
C GLU A 31 -2.86 6.31 8.79
N GLY A 32 -2.77 5.00 8.63
CA GLY A 32 -3.45 4.28 7.55
C GLY A 32 -2.71 4.28 6.21
N LEU A 33 -1.50 3.72 6.21
CA LEU A 33 -0.79 3.38 4.98
C LEU A 33 -1.53 2.28 4.21
N LEU A 34 -1.65 2.46 2.90
CA LEU A 34 -2.25 1.47 2.01
C LEU A 34 -1.19 0.91 1.07
N LEU A 35 -1.08 -0.42 1.04
CA LEU A 35 -0.29 -1.15 0.06
C LEU A 35 -1.20 -1.59 -1.08
N VAL A 36 -1.01 -0.99 -2.25
CA VAL A 36 -1.84 -1.25 -3.43
C VAL A 36 -1.11 -2.21 -4.36
N ALA A 37 -1.76 -3.32 -4.74
CA ALA A 37 -1.20 -4.29 -5.70
C ALA A 37 -2.33 -4.99 -6.49
N PRO A 38 -2.01 -5.78 -7.53
CA PRO A 38 -3.01 -6.58 -8.25
C PRO A 38 -3.73 -7.56 -7.33
N ASP A 39 -5.02 -7.77 -7.57
CA ASP A 39 -5.88 -8.67 -6.78
C ASP A 39 -5.27 -10.09 -6.65
N LYS A 40 -4.67 -10.61 -7.72
CA LYS A 40 -3.97 -11.91 -7.75
C LYS A 40 -2.76 -12.02 -6.81
N ARG A 41 -2.24 -10.91 -6.31
CA ARG A 41 -1.05 -10.84 -5.44
C ARG A 41 -1.41 -10.71 -3.96
N GLU A 42 -2.69 -10.77 -3.59
CA GLU A 42 -3.11 -10.61 -2.19
C GLU A 42 -2.41 -11.59 -1.24
N ALA A 43 -2.32 -12.88 -1.64
CA ALA A 43 -1.67 -13.91 -0.84
C ALA A 43 -0.19 -13.58 -0.63
N ASP A 44 0.55 -13.26 -1.69
CA ASP A 44 1.96 -12.88 -1.62
C ASP A 44 2.18 -11.63 -0.74
N VAL A 45 1.31 -10.63 -0.84
CA VAL A 45 1.37 -9.41 -0.02
C VAL A 45 1.20 -9.78 1.45
N ARG A 46 0.18 -10.58 1.77
CA ARG A 46 -0.06 -11.05 3.14
C ARG A 46 1.16 -11.81 3.64
N GLU A 47 1.64 -12.81 2.89
CA GLU A 47 2.81 -13.61 3.26
C GLU A 47 4.02 -12.73 3.59
N GLN A 48 4.32 -11.74 2.74
CA GLN A 48 5.40 -10.81 3.04
C GLN A 48 5.14 -10.05 4.34
N LEU A 49 3.97 -9.45 4.54
CA LEU A 49 3.66 -8.68 5.76
C LEU A 49 3.77 -9.51 7.05
N TRP A 50 3.54 -10.82 7.01
CA TRP A 50 3.70 -11.73 8.16
C TRP A 50 5.16 -12.12 8.47
N ARG A 51 6.12 -11.74 7.63
CA ARG A 51 7.54 -12.08 7.87
C ARG A 51 8.08 -11.36 9.11
N PRO A 52 8.91 -12.02 9.94
CA PRO A 52 9.48 -11.40 11.15
C PRO A 52 10.23 -10.08 10.89
N ALA A 53 10.89 -9.97 9.74
CA ALA A 53 11.59 -8.76 9.29
C ALA A 53 10.68 -7.52 9.19
N PHE A 54 9.37 -7.73 9.09
CA PHE A 54 8.34 -6.71 8.93
C PHE A 54 7.40 -6.62 10.14
N SER A 55 7.70 -7.31 11.25
CA SER A 55 6.88 -7.29 12.48
C SER A 55 6.60 -5.88 13.01
N ARG A 56 7.61 -5.00 13.07
CA ARG A 56 7.48 -3.59 13.48
C ARG A 56 6.62 -2.72 12.53
N ILE A 57 6.33 -3.23 11.33
CA ILE A 57 5.51 -2.54 10.31
C ILE A 57 4.04 -2.84 10.53
N ALA A 58 3.71 -4.00 11.11
CA ALA A 58 2.34 -4.30 11.49
C ALA A 58 1.75 -3.21 12.41
N ASP A 59 2.61 -2.59 13.23
CA ASP A 59 2.26 -1.48 14.12
C ASP A 59 1.86 -0.19 13.36
N LEU A 60 2.31 0.00 12.11
CA LEU A 60 1.98 1.14 11.25
C LEU A 60 0.56 1.05 10.64
N LYS A 61 -0.25 0.07 11.06
CA LYS A 61 -1.62 -0.17 10.56
C LYS A 61 -1.69 -0.22 9.03
N VAL A 62 -0.70 -0.84 8.38
CA VAL A 62 -0.66 -1.01 6.92
C VAL A 62 -1.81 -1.90 6.47
N ARG A 63 -2.59 -1.46 5.48
CA ARG A 63 -3.69 -2.26 4.90
C ARG A 63 -3.44 -2.54 3.43
N TYR A 64 -3.80 -3.73 2.98
CA TYR A 64 -3.80 -4.06 1.55
C TYR A 64 -5.05 -3.48 0.86
N LEU A 65 -4.86 -2.85 -0.30
CA LEU A 65 -5.93 -2.35 -1.15
C LEU A 65 -5.74 -2.91 -2.58
N PRO A 66 -6.53 -3.90 -3.02
CA PRO A 66 -6.39 -4.42 -4.36
C PRO A 66 -6.83 -3.40 -5.42
N TYR A 67 -6.24 -3.47 -6.62
CA TYR A 67 -6.61 -2.58 -7.72
C TYR A 67 -8.09 -2.63 -8.08
N GLY A 68 -8.73 -3.80 -8.05
CA GLY A 68 -10.17 -3.92 -8.27
C GLY A 68 -10.97 -3.01 -7.31
N ARG A 69 -10.59 -2.98 -6.03
CA ARG A 69 -11.21 -2.10 -5.03
C ARG A 69 -10.81 -0.64 -5.23
N LEU A 70 -9.54 -0.35 -5.50
CA LEU A 70 -9.09 1.03 -5.79
C LEU A 70 -9.87 1.64 -6.96
N ARG A 71 -10.03 0.90 -8.07
CA ARG A 71 -10.81 1.36 -9.24
C ARG A 71 -12.26 1.67 -8.89
N ARG A 72 -12.88 0.93 -7.97
CA ARG A 72 -14.25 1.22 -7.51
C ARG A 72 -14.33 2.48 -6.65
N ILE A 73 -13.28 2.81 -5.90
CA ILE A 73 -13.20 4.03 -5.08
C ILE A 73 -12.90 5.25 -5.93
N VAL A 74 -12.04 5.11 -6.95
CA VAL A 74 -11.62 6.22 -7.83
C VAL A 74 -12.63 6.51 -8.94
N ARG A 75 -13.39 5.51 -9.43
CA ARG A 75 -14.43 5.73 -10.47
C ARG A 75 -15.46 6.81 -10.09
N PRO A 76 -15.92 6.93 -8.83
CA PRO A 76 -16.70 8.07 -8.35
C PRO A 76 -15.97 9.42 -8.46
N LEU A 77 -14.67 9.46 -8.18
CA LEU A 77 -13.87 10.70 -8.20
C LEU A 77 -13.55 11.17 -9.62
N SER A 78 -13.30 10.25 -10.55
CA SER A 78 -13.10 10.60 -11.97
C SER A 78 -14.39 11.03 -12.67
N ALA A 79 -15.57 10.72 -12.12
CA ALA A 79 -16.85 11.27 -12.56
C ALA A 79 -17.09 12.73 -12.08
N LEU A 80 -16.38 13.18 -11.04
CA LEU A 80 -16.41 14.56 -10.53
C LEU A 80 -15.41 15.49 -11.24
N GLY A 81 -14.59 14.97 -12.16
CA GLY A 81 -13.47 15.68 -12.79
C GLY A 81 -13.68 16.09 -14.26
N ARG A 82 -14.90 16.02 -14.82
CA ARG A 82 -15.20 16.75 -16.06
C ARG A 82 -15.72 18.13 -15.71
N VAL A 83 -14.81 19.10 -15.68
CA VAL A 83 -15.10 20.52 -15.84
C VAL A 83 -14.82 20.89 -17.29
#